data_AF-A0A2S9Y0B7-F1
#
_entry.id   AF-A0A2S9Y0B7-F1
#
_cell.length_a   1.000
_cell.length_b   1.000
_cell.length_c   1.000
_cell.angle_alpha   90.00
_cell.angle_beta   90.00
_cell.angle_gamma   90.00
#
_symmetry.space_group_name_H-M   'P 1'
#
loop_
_entity.id
_entity.type
_entity.pdbx_description
1 polymer ?
#
loop_
_entity_poly.entity_id
_entity_poly.type
_entity_poly.pdbx_seq_one_letter_code
_entity_poly.pdbx_strand_id
1 'polypeptide(L)'
;MLAFAVGLSPVLAFGVAAWWAHARSTRLEIVNLCAAAPASKRSSRQQPVDAVVLHQMAFSRGNDLLCYRKVTAHFVITPNGSVAQLHPLSARLSSSHGFNSRSVAIEFAGNLRSANGNWWRPESYGRDTLTTEQIEAGRKLLALLERQGIRFVLGHRQSDADRGNDPGPEIWSSVAQWGIEKLKLSDGGPEFAIDTGRPIPDSWRSFDINA
;
A
#
# COMPACT_ATOMS: atom_id res chain seq x y z
N MET A 1 -29.77 -54.78 -0.27
CA MET A 1 -29.50 -53.41 0.21
C MET A 1 -27.99 -53.25 0.31
N LEU A 2 -27.37 -52.45 -0.58
CA LEU A 2 -25.95 -52.11 -0.47
C LEU A 2 -25.86 -50.61 -0.18
N ALA A 3 -25.47 -50.26 1.04
CA ALA A 3 -25.10 -48.89 1.39
C ALA A 3 -23.64 -48.69 1.00
N PHE A 4 -23.39 -47.87 -0.03
CA PHE A 4 -22.06 -47.35 -0.31
C PHE A 4 -21.75 -46.22 0.67
N ALA A 5 -20.93 -46.51 1.68
CA ALA A 5 -20.29 -45.47 2.48
C ALA A 5 -19.07 -44.96 1.71
N VAL A 6 -19.18 -43.80 1.08
CA VAL A 6 -18.05 -43.10 0.47
C VAL A 6 -17.21 -42.51 1.59
N GLY A 7 -16.23 -43.27 2.08
CA GLY A 7 -15.20 -42.76 2.97
C GLY A 7 -14.22 -41.90 2.18
N LEU A 8 -14.34 -40.57 2.29
CA LEU A 8 -13.27 -39.68 1.88
C LEU A 8 -12.05 -39.94 2.78
N SER A 9 -10.96 -40.44 2.20
CA SER A 9 -9.71 -40.65 2.92
C SER A 9 -9.30 -39.39 3.69
N PRO A 10 -8.81 -39.50 4.94
CA PRO A 10 -8.43 -38.35 5.77
C PRO A 10 -7.49 -37.38 5.05
N VAL A 11 -6.58 -37.89 4.22
CA VAL A 11 -5.61 -37.11 3.43
C VAL A 11 -6.30 -36.11 2.47
N LEU A 12 -7.40 -36.50 1.84
CA LEU A 12 -8.16 -35.61 0.94
C LEU A 12 -8.92 -34.54 1.73
N ALA A 13 -9.50 -34.91 2.88
CA ALA A 13 -10.19 -33.96 3.75
C ALA A 13 -9.22 -32.92 4.35
N PHE A 14 -8.02 -33.34 4.80
CA PHE A 14 -6.98 -32.43 5.27
C PHE A 14 -6.40 -31.57 4.15
N GLY A 15 -6.22 -32.12 2.94
CA GLY A 15 -5.75 -31.35 1.78
C GLY A 15 -6.74 -30.26 1.35
N VAL A 16 -8.04 -30.58 1.33
CA VAL A 16 -9.10 -29.60 1.01
C VAL A 16 -9.21 -28.55 2.11
N ALA A 17 -9.13 -28.92 3.39
CA ALA A 17 -9.17 -27.98 4.51
C ALA A 17 -7.93 -27.08 4.56
N ALA A 18 -6.73 -27.62 4.31
CA ALA A 18 -5.50 -26.85 4.22
C ALA A 18 -5.51 -25.90 3.02
N TRP A 19 -5.99 -26.37 1.86
CA TRP A 19 -6.19 -25.54 0.68
C TRP A 19 -7.24 -24.44 0.92
N TRP A 20 -8.37 -24.75 1.56
CA TRP A 20 -9.39 -23.76 1.93
C TRP A 20 -8.86 -22.74 2.95
N ALA A 21 -8.13 -23.18 3.97
CA ALA A 21 -7.50 -22.30 4.96
C ALA A 21 -6.44 -21.40 4.30
N HIS A 22 -5.63 -21.97 3.38
CA HIS A 22 -4.67 -21.24 2.59
C HIS A 22 -5.35 -20.21 1.66
N ALA A 23 -6.37 -20.62 0.90
CA ALA A 23 -7.14 -19.75 0.02
C ALA A 23 -7.92 -18.66 0.77
N ARG A 24 -8.31 -18.90 2.03
CA ARG A 24 -8.95 -17.90 2.87
C ARG A 24 -7.93 -16.94 3.50
N SER A 25 -6.73 -17.42 3.80
CA SER A 25 -5.57 -16.61 4.21
C SER A 25 -5.01 -15.71 3.08
N THR A 26 -5.26 -16.05 1.81
CA THR A 26 -4.83 -15.19 0.69
C THR A 26 -5.68 -13.95 0.47
N ARG A 27 -6.92 -13.90 1.00
CA ARG A 27 -7.80 -12.75 0.82
C ARG A 27 -7.40 -11.62 1.76
N LEU A 28 -7.08 -10.46 1.19
CA LEU A 28 -6.82 -9.25 1.97
C LEU A 28 -8.09 -8.83 2.72
N GLU A 29 -7.99 -8.75 4.04
CA GLU A 29 -9.00 -8.12 4.88
C GLU A 29 -8.72 -6.61 4.97
N ILE A 30 -9.76 -5.81 4.74
CA ILE A 30 -9.68 -4.34 4.84
C ILE A 30 -10.72 -3.89 5.86
N VAL A 31 -10.25 -3.31 6.96
CA VAL A 31 -11.13 -2.75 7.99
C VAL A 31 -11.66 -1.40 7.49
N ASN A 32 -12.98 -1.30 7.36
CA ASN A 32 -13.61 -0.03 6.96
C ASN A 32 -13.70 0.93 8.15
N LEU A 33 -12.91 2.01 8.11
CA LEU A 33 -12.90 3.08 9.10
C LEU A 33 -13.42 4.40 8.51
N CYS A 34 -14.15 4.37 7.40
CA CYS A 34 -14.68 5.58 6.77
C CYS A 34 -15.62 6.38 7.68
N ALA A 35 -16.34 5.75 8.62
CA ALA A 35 -17.15 6.50 9.58
C ALA A 35 -16.30 7.17 10.69
N ALA A 36 -15.16 6.56 11.03
CA ALA A 36 -14.28 7.04 12.10
C ALA A 36 -13.27 8.12 11.65
N ALA A 37 -12.92 8.14 10.35
CA ALA A 37 -12.01 9.13 9.79
C ALA A 37 -12.73 10.47 9.52
N PRO A 38 -12.08 11.63 9.77
CA PRO A 38 -12.73 12.94 9.65
C PRO A 38 -13.27 13.24 8.24
N ALA A 39 -14.58 13.47 8.12
CA ALA A 39 -15.20 13.84 6.84
C ALA A 39 -14.65 15.17 6.28
N SER A 40 -14.16 16.07 7.14
CA SER A 40 -13.58 17.37 6.76
C SER A 40 -12.34 17.29 5.87
N LYS A 41 -11.71 16.10 5.75
CA LYS A 41 -10.58 15.88 4.85
C LYS A 41 -10.98 15.59 3.41
N ARG A 42 -12.26 15.32 3.16
CA ARG A 42 -12.79 14.88 1.88
C ARG A 42 -13.23 16.09 1.09
N SER A 43 -12.88 16.12 -0.18
CA SER A 43 -13.53 16.99 -1.15
C SER A 43 -14.12 16.17 -2.30
N SER A 44 -15.01 16.81 -3.07
CA SER A 44 -15.60 16.18 -4.26
C SER A 44 -14.51 15.82 -5.26
N ARG A 45 -14.65 14.66 -5.89
CA ARG A 45 -13.82 14.24 -7.02
C ARG A 45 -14.63 14.38 -8.30
N GLN A 46 -14.01 14.97 -9.33
CA GLN A 46 -14.62 15.18 -10.65
C GLN A 46 -14.09 14.22 -11.72
N GLN A 47 -12.93 13.60 -11.47
CA GLN A 47 -12.25 12.73 -12.43
C GLN A 47 -12.26 11.28 -11.93
N PRO A 48 -12.30 10.28 -12.84
CA PRO A 48 -12.07 8.90 -12.47
C PRO A 48 -10.73 8.72 -11.77
N VAL A 49 -10.66 7.74 -10.86
CA VAL A 49 -9.40 7.33 -10.24
C VAL A 49 -8.77 6.26 -11.11
N ASP A 50 -7.53 6.48 -11.52
CA ASP A 50 -6.75 5.50 -12.29
C ASP A 50 -5.34 5.30 -11.73
N ALA A 51 -4.98 6.00 -10.66
CA ALA A 51 -3.68 5.91 -10.02
C ALA A 51 -3.78 5.56 -8.53
N VAL A 52 -2.77 4.85 -8.06
CA VAL A 52 -2.40 4.77 -6.64
C VAL A 52 -1.14 5.62 -6.44
N VAL A 53 -1.12 6.42 -5.38
CA VAL A 53 0.12 7.04 -4.88
C VAL A 53 0.50 6.34 -3.59
N LEU A 54 1.71 5.79 -3.56
CA LEU A 54 2.29 5.17 -2.39
C LEU A 54 2.96 6.22 -1.53
N HIS A 55 2.83 6.05 -0.22
CA HIS A 55 3.40 6.94 0.78
C HIS A 55 4.05 6.20 1.94
N GLN A 56 5.05 6.83 2.57
CA GLN A 56 5.43 6.50 3.95
C GLN A 56 4.98 7.60 4.91
N MET A 57 4.59 7.19 6.12
CA MET A 57 4.10 8.15 7.14
C MET A 57 5.22 8.92 7.84
N ALA A 58 6.46 8.44 7.78
CA ALA A 58 7.60 8.90 8.59
C ALA A 58 7.39 8.75 10.12
N PHE A 59 6.42 7.93 10.55
CA PHE A 59 6.15 7.57 11.94
C PHE A 59 5.35 6.26 12.02
N SER A 60 5.41 5.61 13.19
CA SER A 60 4.53 4.49 13.54
C SER A 60 3.79 4.76 14.85
N ARG A 61 2.57 4.23 14.97
CA ARG A 61 1.71 4.22 16.17
C ARG A 61 1.33 2.77 16.55
N GLY A 62 2.13 1.79 16.10
CA GLY A 62 1.89 0.37 16.33
C GLY A 62 0.81 -0.21 15.40
N ASN A 63 0.10 -1.24 15.88
CA ASN A 63 -0.83 -2.02 15.06
C ASN A 63 -2.31 -1.66 15.25
N ASP A 64 -2.63 -0.69 16.11
CA ASP A 64 -4.00 -0.22 16.28
C ASP A 64 -4.40 0.72 15.13
N LEU A 65 -5.25 0.23 14.23
CA LEU A 65 -5.75 0.99 13.08
C LEU A 65 -6.48 2.29 13.47
N LEU A 66 -7.12 2.35 14.64
CA LEU A 66 -7.82 3.57 15.09
C LEU A 66 -6.84 4.71 15.42
N CYS A 67 -5.60 4.39 15.81
CA CYS A 67 -4.54 5.38 16.00
C CYS A 67 -4.18 6.12 14.70
N TYR A 68 -4.51 5.55 13.54
CA TYR A 68 -4.23 6.13 12.22
C TYR A 68 -5.43 6.82 11.56
N ARG A 69 -6.64 6.81 12.16
CA ARG A 69 -7.85 7.42 11.57
C ARG A 69 -7.73 8.91 11.15
N LYS A 70 -6.71 9.61 11.70
CA LYS A 70 -6.39 11.02 11.40
C LYS A 70 -5.27 11.16 10.37
N VAL A 71 -4.79 10.10 9.72
CA VAL A 71 -3.95 10.18 8.51
C VAL A 71 -4.80 10.67 7.35
N THR A 72 -4.22 11.41 6.40
CA THR A 72 -4.94 11.89 5.20
C THR A 72 -4.62 10.96 4.04
N ALA A 73 -5.22 9.77 4.02
CA ALA A 73 -5.03 8.79 2.95
C ALA A 73 -6.23 7.87 2.81
N HIS A 74 -6.41 7.25 1.64
CA HIS A 74 -7.52 6.31 1.44
C HIS A 74 -7.29 5.04 2.23
N PHE A 75 -6.05 4.55 2.24
CA PHE A 75 -5.66 3.35 2.97
C PHE A 75 -4.44 3.59 3.85
N VAL A 76 -4.38 2.84 4.94
CA VAL A 76 -3.20 2.74 5.81
C VAL A 76 -2.83 1.28 6.00
N ILE A 77 -1.54 0.98 6.10
CA ILE A 77 -1.00 -0.35 6.36
C ILE A 77 -0.08 -0.31 7.59
N THR A 78 -0.46 -1.01 8.65
CA THR A 78 0.31 -1.09 9.91
C THR A 78 1.45 -2.11 9.82
N PRO A 79 2.42 -2.10 10.77
CA PRO A 79 3.55 -3.02 10.75
C PRO A 79 3.19 -4.52 10.69
N ASN A 80 2.07 -4.94 11.27
CA ASN A 80 1.61 -6.34 11.14
C ASN A 80 0.82 -6.64 9.85
N GLY A 81 0.83 -5.73 8.86
CA GLY A 81 0.11 -5.88 7.60
C GLY A 81 -1.40 -5.65 7.66
N SER A 82 -1.95 -5.19 8.80
CA SER A 82 -3.37 -4.85 8.87
C SER A 82 -3.65 -3.63 7.99
N VAL A 83 -4.74 -3.70 7.22
CA VAL A 83 -5.14 -2.63 6.30
C VAL A 83 -6.45 -2.01 6.77
N ALA A 84 -6.50 -0.68 6.84
CA ALA A 84 -7.75 0.05 7.00
C ALA A 84 -8.02 0.96 5.81
N GLN A 85 -9.29 1.05 5.42
CA GLN A 85 -9.79 2.08 4.54
C GLN A 85 -10.32 3.25 5.37
N LEU A 86 -9.64 4.41 5.32
CA LEU A 86 -10.05 5.62 6.05
C LEU A 86 -11.01 6.49 5.24
N HIS A 87 -10.91 6.46 3.91
CA HIS A 87 -11.72 7.30 3.03
C HIS A 87 -12.21 6.52 1.81
N PRO A 88 -13.44 6.80 1.32
CA PRO A 88 -13.96 6.15 0.13
C PRO A 88 -13.15 6.57 -1.11
N LEU A 89 -12.99 5.66 -2.08
CA LEU A 89 -12.22 5.95 -3.30
C LEU A 89 -12.79 7.15 -4.10
N SER A 90 -14.10 7.37 -3.99
CA SER A 90 -14.81 8.50 -4.59
C SER A 90 -14.44 9.85 -3.97
N ALA A 91 -13.87 9.89 -2.77
CA ALA A 91 -13.42 11.15 -2.16
C ALA A 91 -12.05 11.56 -2.72
N ARG A 92 -11.91 12.85 -3.03
CA ARG A 92 -10.61 13.49 -3.23
C ARG A 92 -10.02 13.82 -1.86
N LEU A 93 -8.72 13.57 -1.69
CA LEU A 93 -7.94 13.96 -0.52
C LEU A 93 -6.82 14.92 -0.94
N SER A 94 -6.28 15.66 0.03
CA SER A 94 -5.06 16.47 -0.15
C SER A 94 -3.87 15.71 0.43
N SER A 95 -3.43 14.67 -0.26
CA SER A 95 -2.42 13.71 0.20
C SER A 95 -1.22 13.58 -0.74
N SER A 96 -1.38 13.94 -2.01
CA SER A 96 -0.48 13.52 -3.10
C SER A 96 -0.23 14.63 -4.13
N HIS A 97 -0.24 15.90 -3.71
CA HIS A 97 -0.04 17.10 -4.56
C HIS A 97 -0.70 17.02 -5.94
N GLY A 98 0.08 17.07 -7.03
CA GLY A 98 -0.39 17.05 -8.41
C GLY A 98 -1.26 15.84 -8.76
N PHE A 99 -1.14 14.73 -8.03
CA PHE A 99 -1.92 13.52 -8.27
C PHE A 99 -3.26 13.46 -7.51
N ASN A 100 -3.59 14.42 -6.65
CA ASN A 100 -4.79 14.39 -5.81
C ASN A 100 -6.09 14.13 -6.59
N SER A 101 -6.24 14.70 -7.80
CA SER A 101 -7.48 14.63 -8.59
C SER A 101 -7.78 13.24 -9.15
N ARG A 102 -6.76 12.41 -9.40
CA ARG A 102 -6.87 11.11 -10.10
C ARG A 102 -6.37 9.90 -9.31
N SER A 103 -5.90 10.11 -8.08
CA SER A 103 -5.30 9.03 -7.28
C SER A 103 -6.03 8.73 -5.98
N VAL A 104 -5.77 7.52 -5.49
CA VAL A 104 -5.97 7.13 -4.10
C VAL A 104 -4.61 6.97 -3.41
N ALA A 105 -4.52 7.36 -2.15
CA ALA A 105 -3.28 7.28 -1.37
C ALA A 105 -3.24 6.04 -0.48
N ILE A 106 -2.09 5.36 -0.47
CA ILE A 106 -1.78 4.25 0.45
C ILE A 106 -0.59 4.65 1.31
N GLU A 107 -0.80 4.74 2.62
CA GLU A 107 0.23 5.12 3.59
C GLU A 107 0.73 3.90 4.35
N PHE A 108 2.04 3.70 4.36
CA PHE A 108 2.70 2.67 5.14
C PHE A 108 3.20 3.27 6.45
N ALA A 109 2.78 2.68 7.57
CA ALA A 109 3.27 3.07 8.88
C ALA A 109 4.77 2.75 9.02
N GLY A 110 5.53 3.71 9.52
CA GLY A 110 6.96 3.58 9.76
C GLY A 110 7.71 4.87 9.45
N ASN A 111 8.79 5.11 10.19
CA ASN A 111 9.86 5.99 9.77
C ASN A 111 10.87 5.16 8.98
N LEU A 112 10.76 5.15 7.66
CA LEU A 112 11.51 4.25 6.78
C LEU A 112 12.77 4.91 6.24
N ARG A 113 13.79 4.09 6.00
CA ARG A 113 15.13 4.53 5.63
C ARG A 113 15.12 5.16 4.24
N SER A 114 15.89 6.24 4.04
CA SER A 114 16.18 6.79 2.72
C SER A 114 17.32 6.05 2.05
N ALA A 115 17.46 6.21 0.72
CA ALA A 115 18.50 5.51 -0.04
C ALA A 115 19.94 5.88 0.39
N ASN A 116 20.15 7.03 1.02
CA ASN A 116 21.45 7.42 1.62
C ASN A 116 21.62 6.93 3.06
N GLY A 117 20.71 6.09 3.54
CA GLY A 117 20.79 5.44 4.84
C GLY A 117 20.29 6.26 6.04
N ASN A 118 19.58 7.36 5.81
CA ASN A 118 19.07 8.23 6.87
C ASN A 118 17.59 7.97 7.16
N TRP A 119 17.12 8.52 8.29
CA TRP A 119 15.73 8.49 8.72
C TRP A 119 15.26 9.90 9.03
N TRP A 120 13.95 10.14 8.98
CA TRP A 120 13.40 11.45 9.34
C TRP A 120 13.35 11.61 10.86
N ARG A 121 14.17 12.49 11.44
CA ARG A 121 14.21 12.77 12.90
C ARG A 121 14.14 11.48 13.76
N PRO A 122 15.09 10.55 13.59
CA PRO A 122 14.98 9.21 14.14
C PRO A 122 14.95 9.15 15.67
N GLU A 123 15.46 10.18 16.36
CA GLU A 123 15.38 10.33 17.81
C GLU A 123 13.93 10.55 18.28
N SER A 124 13.06 11.09 17.42
CA SER A 124 11.64 11.32 17.71
C SER A 124 10.73 10.21 17.19
N TYR A 125 11.03 9.66 16.01
CA TYR A 125 10.12 8.75 15.31
C TYR A 125 10.64 7.32 15.18
N GLY A 126 11.82 7.03 15.74
CA GLY A 126 12.44 5.71 15.62
C GLY A 126 13.13 5.49 14.28
N ARG A 127 13.65 4.28 14.10
CA ARG A 127 14.31 3.81 12.88
C ARG A 127 13.61 2.52 12.48
N ASP A 128 12.50 2.64 11.78
CA ASP A 128 11.71 1.49 11.36
C ASP A 128 12.26 0.94 10.04
N THR A 129 11.88 -0.31 9.75
CA THR A 129 12.05 -0.97 8.47
C THR A 129 10.70 -1.47 7.98
N LEU A 130 10.54 -1.57 6.66
CA LEU A 130 9.33 -2.09 6.06
C LEU A 130 9.22 -3.59 6.32
N THR A 131 8.16 -3.99 6.99
CA THR A 131 7.94 -5.39 7.38
C THR A 131 7.48 -6.26 6.20
N THR A 132 7.71 -7.57 6.28
CA THR A 132 7.21 -8.51 5.27
C THR A 132 5.69 -8.49 5.17
N GLU A 133 4.99 -8.35 6.30
CA GLU A 133 3.54 -8.28 6.37
C GLU A 133 3.01 -7.03 5.66
N GLN A 134 3.69 -5.88 5.80
CA GLN A 134 3.37 -4.67 5.04
C GLN A 134 3.58 -4.87 3.54
N ILE A 135 4.67 -5.50 3.13
CA ILE A 135 4.95 -5.79 1.72
C ILE A 135 3.83 -6.65 1.13
N GLU A 136 3.46 -7.73 1.81
CA GLU A 136 2.38 -8.62 1.36
C GLU A 136 1.03 -7.90 1.29
N ALA A 137 0.68 -7.13 2.31
CA ALA A 137 -0.55 -6.36 2.35
C ALA A 137 -0.60 -5.31 1.24
N GLY A 138 0.50 -4.58 1.01
CA GLY A 138 0.64 -3.61 -0.05
C GLY A 138 0.46 -4.22 -1.44
N ARG A 139 1.12 -5.36 -1.72
CA ARG A 139 0.98 -6.10 -2.98
C ARG A 139 -0.45 -6.58 -3.20
N LYS A 140 -1.08 -7.17 -2.17
CA LYS A 140 -2.48 -7.63 -2.25
C LYS A 140 -3.44 -6.46 -2.49
N LEU A 141 -3.19 -5.31 -1.86
CA LEU A 141 -4.00 -4.11 -2.03
C LEU A 141 -3.86 -3.53 -3.44
N LEU A 142 -2.64 -3.44 -3.98
CA LEU A 142 -2.41 -3.05 -5.37
C LEU A 142 -3.15 -3.97 -6.35
N ALA A 143 -3.09 -5.29 -6.15
CA ALA A 143 -3.80 -6.25 -7.00
C ALA A 143 -5.33 -6.08 -6.91
N LEU A 144 -5.86 -5.74 -5.74
CA LEU A 144 -7.28 -5.44 -5.57
C LEU A 144 -7.68 -4.18 -6.33
N LEU A 145 -6.88 -3.12 -6.20
CA LEU A 145 -7.16 -1.81 -6.82
C LEU A 145 -6.97 -1.84 -8.34
N GLU A 146 -5.99 -2.61 -8.86
CA GLU A 146 -5.82 -2.85 -10.29
C GLU A 146 -7.09 -3.45 -10.91
N ARG A 147 -7.67 -4.47 -10.27
CA ARG A 147 -8.95 -5.07 -10.72
C ARG A 147 -10.13 -4.09 -10.69
N GLN A 148 -10.02 -3.00 -9.94
CA GLN A 148 -11.01 -1.92 -9.88
C GLN A 148 -10.74 -0.80 -10.90
N GLY A 149 -9.75 -0.96 -11.77
CA GLY A 149 -9.44 -0.03 -12.86
C GLY A 149 -8.22 0.87 -12.60
N ILE A 150 -7.49 0.69 -11.50
CA ILE A 150 -6.19 1.35 -11.34
C ILE A 150 -5.20 0.82 -12.38
N ARG A 151 -4.47 1.74 -13.00
CA ARG A 151 -3.47 1.47 -14.03
C ARG A 151 -2.10 2.06 -13.70
N PHE A 152 -2.04 3.04 -12.79
CA PHE A 152 -0.79 3.68 -12.39
C PHE A 152 -0.43 3.40 -10.93
N VAL A 153 0.86 3.18 -10.67
CA VAL A 153 1.45 3.17 -9.32
C VAL A 153 2.55 4.22 -9.28
N LEU A 154 2.36 5.23 -8.43
CA LEU A 154 3.18 6.43 -8.39
C LEU A 154 3.72 6.66 -6.99
N GLY A 155 4.82 7.41 -6.89
CA GLY A 155 5.36 7.90 -5.64
C GLY A 155 5.05 9.38 -5.46
N HIS A 156 4.84 9.81 -4.21
CA HIS A 156 4.55 11.21 -3.93
C HIS A 156 5.65 12.15 -4.44
N ARG A 157 6.92 11.72 -4.35
CA ARG A 157 8.10 12.37 -4.92
C ARG A 157 7.91 12.80 -6.38
N GLN A 158 7.18 12.04 -7.19
CA GLN A 158 6.96 12.34 -8.60
C GLN A 158 6.07 13.57 -8.83
N SER A 159 5.47 14.16 -7.79
CA SER A 159 4.66 15.39 -7.88
C SER A 159 5.15 16.56 -7.03
N ASP A 160 6.12 16.34 -6.14
CA ASP A 160 6.58 17.38 -5.21
C ASP A 160 8.05 17.19 -4.80
N ALA A 161 8.85 18.26 -4.96
CA ALA A 161 10.29 18.26 -4.67
C ALA A 161 10.63 18.00 -3.19
N ASP A 162 9.78 18.43 -2.26
CA ASP A 162 9.98 18.33 -0.82
C ASP A 162 9.63 16.92 -0.30
N ARG A 163 9.02 16.09 -1.15
CA ARG A 163 8.69 14.69 -0.89
C ARG A 163 9.78 13.74 -1.35
N GLY A 164 11.04 14.13 -1.16
CA GLY A 164 12.21 13.39 -1.64
C GLY A 164 12.22 11.91 -1.24
N ASN A 165 11.90 11.55 0.00
CA ASN A 165 11.93 10.15 0.43
C ASN A 165 10.56 9.45 0.45
N ASP A 166 9.58 9.96 -0.30
CA ASP A 166 8.20 9.47 -0.25
C ASP A 166 7.80 8.80 -1.59
N PRO A 167 7.55 7.47 -1.64
CA PRO A 167 7.39 6.54 -0.50
C PRO A 167 8.71 6.01 0.09
N GLY A 168 9.83 6.21 -0.60
CA GLY A 168 11.12 5.68 -0.16
C GLY A 168 11.49 4.38 -0.86
N PRO A 169 12.78 3.99 -0.79
CA PRO A 169 13.32 2.87 -1.54
C PRO A 169 12.70 1.52 -1.15
N GLU A 170 12.47 1.27 0.14
CA GLU A 170 11.94 -0.01 0.63
C GLU A 170 10.54 -0.30 0.08
N ILE A 171 9.63 0.67 0.13
CA ILE A 171 8.27 0.53 -0.42
C ILE A 171 8.33 0.42 -1.94
N TRP A 172 9.17 1.22 -2.59
CA TRP A 172 9.25 1.21 -4.04
C TRP A 172 9.76 -0.13 -4.58
N SER A 173 10.90 -0.63 -4.10
CA SER A 173 11.49 -1.88 -4.59
C SER A 173 10.61 -3.10 -4.30
N SER A 174 9.97 -3.12 -3.14
CA SER A 174 9.22 -4.30 -2.69
C SER A 174 7.77 -4.31 -3.15
N VAL A 175 7.10 -3.16 -3.27
CA VAL A 175 5.66 -3.07 -3.57
C VAL A 175 5.41 -2.48 -4.96
N ALA A 176 5.95 -1.29 -5.25
CA ALA A 176 5.69 -0.61 -6.52
C ALA A 176 6.26 -1.40 -7.70
N GLN A 177 7.55 -1.77 -7.62
CA GLN A 177 8.24 -2.52 -8.66
C GLN A 177 7.58 -3.88 -8.91
N TRP A 178 7.14 -4.57 -7.86
CA TRP A 178 6.32 -5.79 -7.99
C TRP A 178 5.01 -5.52 -8.74
N GLY A 179 4.32 -4.41 -8.45
CA GLY A 179 3.09 -4.02 -9.14
C GLY A 179 3.32 -3.74 -10.63
N ILE A 180 4.43 -3.08 -10.97
CA ILE A 180 4.84 -2.84 -12.36
C ILE A 180 5.08 -4.18 -13.08
N GLU A 181 5.87 -5.07 -12.47
CA GLU A 181 6.27 -6.32 -13.11
C GLU A 181 5.15 -7.34 -13.23
N LYS A 182 4.35 -7.51 -12.17
CA LYS A 182 3.35 -8.58 -12.04
C LYS A 182 1.96 -8.14 -12.45
N LEU A 183 1.59 -6.89 -12.16
CA LEU A 183 0.25 -6.36 -12.47
C LEU A 183 0.24 -5.46 -13.71
N LYS A 184 1.42 -5.17 -14.30
CA LYS A 184 1.56 -4.29 -15.47
C LYS A 184 1.06 -2.87 -15.21
N LEU A 185 1.13 -2.42 -13.95
CA LEU A 185 0.91 -1.02 -13.61
C LEU A 185 2.03 -0.17 -14.22
N SER A 186 1.69 1.07 -14.58
CA SER A 186 2.66 2.06 -15.08
C SER A 186 3.08 3.01 -13.96
N ASP A 187 4.36 3.36 -13.89
CA ASP A 187 4.88 4.47 -13.08
C ASP A 187 5.08 5.76 -13.87
N GLY A 188 4.63 5.76 -15.14
CA GLY A 188 4.82 6.84 -16.10
C GLY A 188 6.15 6.79 -16.88
N GLY A 189 7.08 5.90 -16.50
CA GLY A 189 8.40 5.75 -17.13
C GLY A 189 9.55 6.42 -16.38
N PRO A 190 10.81 6.21 -16.83
CA PRO A 190 12.02 6.57 -16.07
C PRO A 190 12.12 8.04 -15.65
N GLU A 191 11.70 8.96 -16.51
CA GLU A 191 11.79 10.41 -16.27
C GLU A 191 10.45 11.03 -15.84
N PHE A 192 9.47 10.20 -15.47
CA PHE A 192 8.14 10.71 -15.16
C PHE A 192 8.10 11.43 -13.83
N ALA A 193 7.81 12.72 -13.91
CA ALA A 193 7.42 13.60 -12.83
C ALA A 193 6.49 14.69 -13.36
N ILE A 194 5.72 15.29 -12.47
CA ILE A 194 4.87 16.45 -12.72
C ILE A 194 5.16 17.55 -11.70
N ASP A 195 4.68 18.77 -11.97
CA ASP A 195 4.85 19.94 -11.11
C ASP A 195 6.33 20.15 -10.73
N THR A 196 6.65 20.18 -9.44
CA THR A 196 8.04 20.29 -8.94
C THR A 196 8.66 18.93 -8.62
N GLY A 197 7.95 17.84 -8.92
CA GLY A 197 8.35 16.50 -8.58
C GLY A 197 9.66 16.06 -9.22
N ARG A 198 10.14 14.91 -8.74
CA ARG A 198 11.35 14.25 -9.24
C ARG A 198 11.03 12.81 -9.60
N PRO A 199 11.63 12.27 -10.68
CA PRO A 199 11.45 10.87 -11.03
C PRO A 199 11.91 9.94 -9.91
N ILE A 200 11.43 8.70 -10.00
CA ILE A 200 11.90 7.62 -9.15
C ILE A 200 13.31 7.24 -9.60
N PRO A 201 14.31 7.29 -8.70
CA PRO A 201 15.66 6.94 -9.07
C PRO A 201 15.80 5.42 -9.26
N ASP A 202 16.67 5.00 -10.18
CA ASP A 202 16.93 3.59 -10.44
C ASP A 202 17.40 2.81 -9.20
N SER A 203 18.10 3.49 -8.29
CA SER A 203 18.52 2.89 -7.01
C SER A 203 17.37 2.43 -6.12
N TRP A 204 16.14 2.92 -6.33
CA TRP A 204 14.95 2.43 -5.63
C TRP A 204 14.33 1.20 -6.29
N ARG A 205 14.61 0.91 -7.56
CA ARG A 205 13.98 -0.19 -8.29
C ARG A 205 14.52 -1.56 -7.86
N SER A 206 15.78 -1.61 -7.47
CA SER A 206 16.49 -2.82 -7.03
C SER A 206 17.04 -2.71 -5.60
N PHE A 207 16.45 -1.83 -4.77
CA PHE A 207 16.92 -1.61 -3.41
C PHE A 207 16.79 -2.88 -2.55
N ASP A 208 17.91 -3.33 -1.98
CA ASP A 208 17.94 -4.44 -1.03
C ASP A 208 17.51 -3.96 0.36
N ILE A 209 16.36 -4.45 0.81
CA ILE A 209 15.78 -4.10 2.11
C ILE A 209 16.55 -4.70 3.29
N ASN A 210 17.48 -5.63 3.05
CA ASN A 210 18.28 -6.29 4.08
C ASN A 210 19.74 -5.77 4.16
N ALA A 211 20.09 -4.80 3.32
CA ALA A 211 21.45 -4.26 3.19
C ALA A 211 21.78 -3.10 4.16
#